data_AF-A0A5J4PCK4-F1
#
_entry.id   AF-A0A5J4PCK4-F1
#
_cell.length_a   1.000
_cell.length_b   1.000
_cell.length_c   1.000
_cell.angle_alpha   90.00
_cell.angle_beta   90.00
_cell.angle_gamma   90.00
#
_symmetry.space_group_name_H-M   'P 1'
#
loop_
_entity.id
_entity.type
_entity.pdbx_description
1 polymer ?
#
loop_
_entity_poly.entity_id
_entity_poly.type
_entity_poly.pdbx_seq_one_letter_code
_entity_poly.pdbx_strand_id
1 'polypeptide(L)'
;VEPPIVKEPKAIPLFEDFESSVSSVIFDQQDMGGKSGISDNPRFTGNPSSKVYRYEKSQNPSSNISFTAPDYKFDLSKQNKIKVKVFIPSENDFGTEWGKESWSTSAKLMPRLVIKLYDSSLNEPWNSSTELTKDVTSDQLDKWVDLVYDFSDVAANTDYNKIVIQFGQEGHYGTGIFYFDDFTFSE
;
A
#
# COMPACT_ATOMS: atom_id res chain seq x y z
N VAL A 1 23.38 15.23 21.89
CA VAL A 1 22.93 14.65 20.61
C VAL A 1 22.97 13.15 20.82
N GLU A 2 21.82 12.49 20.73
CA GLU A 2 21.76 11.03 20.81
C GLU A 2 22.42 10.44 19.54
N PRO A 3 23.21 9.36 19.64
CA PRO A 3 23.80 8.75 18.45
C PRO A 3 22.72 8.29 17.48
N PRO A 4 22.99 8.32 16.16
CA PRO A 4 22.04 7.83 15.17
C PRO A 4 21.72 6.35 15.42
N ILE A 5 20.44 5.98 15.38
CA ILE A 5 19.99 4.59 15.50
C ILE A 5 20.48 3.82 14.29
N VAL A 6 21.37 2.85 14.51
CA VAL A 6 21.77 1.87 13.49
C VAL A 6 20.67 0.81 13.38
N LYS A 7 20.05 0.71 12.20
CA LYS A 7 18.97 -0.26 11.95
C LYS A 7 19.56 -1.56 11.44
N GLU A 8 19.33 -2.65 12.17
CA GLU A 8 19.69 -4.00 11.77
C GLU A 8 18.49 -4.71 11.10
N PRO A 9 18.72 -5.67 10.19
CA PRO A 9 17.66 -6.51 9.63
C PRO A 9 16.94 -7.35 10.69
N LYS A 10 15.61 -7.26 10.72
CA LYS A 10 14.74 -8.07 11.59
C LYS A 10 13.50 -8.55 10.82
N ALA A 11 13.04 -9.75 11.14
CA ALA A 11 11.73 -10.25 10.72
C ALA A 11 10.73 -10.01 11.86
N ILE A 12 9.94 -8.93 11.76
CA ILE A 12 8.92 -8.58 12.74
C ILE A 12 7.57 -8.63 12.04
N PRO A 13 6.74 -9.66 12.30
CA PRO A 13 5.44 -9.80 11.66
C PRO A 13 4.57 -8.56 11.86
N LEU A 14 3.96 -8.09 10.78
CA LEU A 14 2.95 -7.04 10.79
C LEU A 14 1.61 -7.67 10.43
N PHE A 15 0.57 -7.33 11.17
CA PHE A 15 -0.80 -7.77 10.96
C PHE A 15 -1.75 -6.63 11.31
N GLU A 16 -2.71 -6.33 10.44
CA GLU A 16 -3.75 -5.34 10.69
C GLU A 16 -5.06 -5.74 10.01
N ASP A 17 -6.12 -5.88 10.82
CA ASP A 17 -7.50 -6.18 10.44
C ASP A 17 -8.48 -5.03 10.74
N PHE A 18 -8.00 -3.92 11.31
CA PHE A 18 -8.77 -2.72 11.64
C PHE A 18 -9.93 -2.91 12.64
N GLU A 19 -10.05 -4.08 13.26
CA GLU A 19 -11.12 -4.40 14.22
C GLU A 19 -10.83 -3.88 15.63
N SER A 20 -9.55 -3.69 15.94
CA SER A 20 -9.11 -3.17 17.24
C SER A 20 -9.28 -1.65 17.34
N SER A 21 -9.61 -1.18 18.55
CA SER A 21 -9.59 0.26 18.87
C SER A 21 -8.21 0.92 18.75
N VAL A 22 -7.15 0.10 18.77
CA VAL A 22 -5.75 0.52 18.57
C VAL A 22 -5.17 -0.34 17.45
N SER A 23 -4.82 0.29 16.33
CA SER A 23 -4.16 -0.38 15.21
C SER A 23 -2.78 -0.90 15.61
N SER A 24 -2.49 -2.12 15.18
CA SER A 24 -1.18 -2.77 15.32
C SER A 24 -0.20 -2.27 14.25
N VAL A 25 -0.70 -1.84 13.09
CA VAL A 25 0.07 -1.20 12.04
C VAL A 25 -0.50 0.20 11.78
N ILE A 26 0.29 1.22 12.10
CA ILE A 26 -0.10 2.62 11.84
C ILE A 26 0.44 3.01 10.47
N PHE A 27 -0.47 3.37 9.56
CA PHE A 27 -0.12 3.87 8.24
C PHE A 27 -0.08 5.40 8.22
N ASP A 28 1.09 5.95 7.93
CA ASP A 28 1.26 7.37 7.64
C ASP A 28 0.58 7.71 6.30
N GLN A 29 -0.14 8.82 6.26
CA GLN A 29 -0.79 9.31 5.05
C GLN A 29 0.05 10.40 4.40
N GLN A 30 0.36 10.26 3.11
CA GLN A 30 1.02 11.27 2.31
C GLN A 30 0.07 11.79 1.24
N ASP A 31 -0.27 13.07 1.32
CA ASP A 31 -1.11 13.78 0.34
C ASP A 31 -2.44 13.06 0.02
N MET A 32 -3.01 12.35 1.00
CA MET A 32 -4.23 11.58 0.86
C MET A 32 -5.48 12.46 0.87
N GLY A 33 -6.58 11.95 0.31
CA GLY A 33 -7.88 12.57 0.46
C GLY A 33 -8.36 12.50 1.92
N GLY A 34 -9.10 13.52 2.35
CA GLY A 34 -9.51 13.71 3.74
C GLY A 34 -10.47 12.65 4.31
N LYS A 35 -10.97 11.73 3.49
CA LYS A 35 -11.78 10.59 3.92
C LYS A 35 -10.95 9.33 4.17
N SER A 36 -9.63 9.36 4.04
CA SER A 36 -8.81 8.15 4.26
C SER A 36 -8.74 7.76 5.74
N GLY A 37 -8.87 6.47 6.04
CA GLY A 37 -8.82 5.94 7.41
C GLY A 37 -9.76 4.75 7.62
N ILE A 38 -9.82 4.26 8.86
CA ILE A 38 -10.69 3.15 9.24
C ILE A 38 -12.16 3.54 9.03
N SER A 39 -12.92 2.68 8.36
CA SER A 39 -14.34 2.87 8.07
C SER A 39 -15.12 1.58 8.27
N ASP A 40 -16.46 1.66 8.25
CA ASP A 40 -17.30 0.47 8.11
C ASP A 40 -16.97 -0.29 6.82
N ASN A 41 -17.06 -1.61 6.87
CA ASN A 41 -16.89 -2.49 5.72
C ASN A 41 -17.99 -2.21 4.67
N PRO A 42 -17.65 -1.84 3.42
CA PRO A 42 -18.63 -1.55 2.39
C PRO A 42 -19.37 -2.80 1.87
N ARG A 43 -18.82 -4.01 2.10
CA ARG A 43 -19.40 -5.25 1.61
C ARG A 43 -19.02 -6.46 2.48
N PHE A 44 -19.97 -6.99 3.23
CA PHE A 44 -19.75 -8.18 4.08
C PHE A 44 -19.60 -9.51 3.30
N THR A 45 -20.03 -9.56 2.04
CA THR A 45 -19.86 -10.77 1.22
C THR A 45 -18.41 -10.95 0.79
N GLY A 46 -17.77 -12.02 1.26
CA GLY A 46 -16.36 -12.31 0.96
C GLY A 46 -15.37 -11.70 1.94
N ASN A 47 -15.84 -10.83 2.84
CA ASN A 47 -15.08 -10.32 3.99
C ASN A 47 -16.05 -10.00 5.14
N PRO A 48 -16.09 -10.81 6.22
CA PRO A 48 -17.02 -10.61 7.32
C PRO A 48 -16.61 -9.52 8.32
N SER A 49 -15.43 -8.89 8.16
CA SER A 49 -14.93 -7.81 9.04
C SER A 49 -15.95 -6.68 9.20
N SER A 50 -15.98 -6.06 10.38
CA SER A 50 -16.84 -4.91 10.64
C SER A 50 -16.23 -3.63 10.09
N LYS A 51 -14.90 -3.53 10.20
CA LYS A 51 -14.09 -2.39 9.82
C LYS A 51 -13.09 -2.79 8.75
N VAL A 52 -12.71 -1.80 7.97
CA VAL A 52 -11.69 -1.90 6.93
C VAL A 52 -10.99 -0.55 6.83
N TYR A 53 -9.90 -0.45 6.08
CA TYR A 53 -9.32 0.84 5.75
C TYR A 53 -9.89 1.36 4.43
N ARG A 54 -10.47 2.57 4.45
CA ARG A 54 -10.84 3.33 3.25
C ARG A 54 -9.66 4.19 2.80
N TYR A 55 -9.26 4.02 1.55
CA TYR A 55 -8.21 4.79 0.88
C TYR A 55 -8.86 5.74 -0.13
N GLU A 56 -8.74 7.05 0.09
CA GLU A 56 -9.17 8.08 -0.87
C GLU A 56 -7.94 8.64 -1.60
N LYS A 57 -7.72 8.19 -2.84
CA LYS A 57 -6.69 8.75 -3.70
C LYS A 57 -7.04 10.21 -4.00
N SER A 58 -6.11 11.12 -3.72
CA SER A 58 -6.26 12.55 -4.02
C SER A 58 -5.83 12.86 -5.47
N GLN A 59 -5.88 14.15 -5.83
CA GLN A 59 -5.33 14.61 -7.11
C GLN A 59 -3.79 14.70 -7.08
N ASN A 60 -3.13 14.49 -5.94
CA ASN A 60 -1.67 14.49 -5.89
C ASN A 60 -1.14 13.21 -6.58
N PRO A 61 -0.25 13.32 -7.59
CA PRO A 61 0.24 12.19 -8.35
C PRO A 61 0.99 11.14 -7.51
N SER A 62 1.48 11.53 -6.34
CA SER A 62 2.26 10.70 -5.42
C SER A 62 1.51 10.32 -4.14
N SER A 63 0.19 10.59 -4.05
CA SER A 63 -0.61 10.24 -2.87
C SER A 63 -0.47 8.76 -2.52
N ASN A 64 -0.14 8.45 -1.27
CA ASN A 64 0.05 7.09 -0.79
C ASN A 64 -0.18 6.99 0.72
N ILE A 65 -0.27 5.76 1.22
CA ILE A 65 -0.07 5.48 2.64
C ILE A 65 1.18 4.64 2.81
N SER A 66 1.80 4.68 3.99
CA SER A 66 3.02 3.92 4.23
C SER A 66 3.20 3.50 5.68
N PHE A 67 3.91 2.39 5.86
CA PHE A 67 4.44 1.99 7.17
C PHE A 67 5.96 2.13 7.13
N THR A 68 6.54 2.76 8.15
CA THR A 68 8.00 2.82 8.33
C THR A 68 8.40 2.10 9.61
N ALA A 69 9.24 1.08 9.49
CA ALA A 69 9.78 0.38 10.65
C ALA A 69 10.61 1.35 11.52
N PRO A 70 10.31 1.44 12.84
CA PRO A 70 10.88 2.45 13.71
C PRO A 70 12.40 2.34 13.85
N ASP A 71 12.90 1.15 14.15
CA ASP A 71 14.29 0.91 14.58
C ASP A 71 14.95 -0.29 13.88
N TYR A 72 14.38 -0.81 12.79
CA TYR A 72 14.89 -1.98 12.08
C TYR A 72 14.75 -1.87 10.55
N LYS A 73 15.58 -2.64 9.83
CA LYS A 73 15.40 -2.94 8.40
C LYS A 73 14.66 -4.27 8.25
N PHE A 74 14.00 -4.50 7.13
CA PHE A 74 13.30 -5.75 6.88
C PHE A 74 14.30 -6.88 6.56
N ASP A 75 14.20 -8.01 7.27
CA ASP A 75 14.90 -9.25 6.90
C ASP A 75 14.08 -10.01 5.84
N LEU A 76 14.28 -9.64 4.56
CA LEU A 76 13.56 -10.23 3.43
C LEU A 76 13.95 -11.69 3.14
N SER A 77 15.00 -12.21 3.78
CA SER A 77 15.32 -13.63 3.70
C SER A 77 14.31 -14.51 4.44
N LYS A 78 13.55 -13.91 5.38
CA LYS A 78 12.51 -14.56 6.17
C LYS A 78 11.12 -13.98 5.90
N GLN A 79 11.03 -12.65 5.81
CA GLN A 79 9.77 -11.92 5.72
C GLN A 79 9.69 -11.19 4.37
N ASN A 80 9.17 -11.83 3.33
CA ASN A 80 9.17 -11.28 1.96
C ASN A 80 7.80 -11.28 1.28
N LYS A 81 6.74 -11.68 1.99
CA LYS A 81 5.39 -11.73 1.41
C LYS A 81 4.49 -10.75 2.11
N ILE A 82 3.95 -9.82 1.31
CA ILE A 82 2.84 -8.97 1.74
C ILE A 82 1.55 -9.56 1.19
N LYS A 83 0.57 -9.77 2.07
CA LYS A 83 -0.79 -10.15 1.67
C LYS A 83 -1.74 -9.05 2.10
N VAL A 84 -2.72 -8.80 1.26
CA VAL A 84 -3.74 -7.78 1.51
C VAL A 84 -5.01 -8.16 0.79
N LYS A 85 -6.15 -8.05 1.46
CA LYS A 85 -7.46 -8.20 0.84
C LYS A 85 -7.93 -6.83 0.38
N VAL A 86 -8.32 -6.69 -0.88
CA VAL A 86 -8.72 -5.40 -1.46
C VAL A 86 -10.15 -5.45 -1.98
N PHE A 87 -10.83 -4.31 -1.91
CA PHE A 87 -12.11 -4.09 -2.57
C PHE A 87 -11.99 -2.83 -3.42
N ILE A 88 -12.19 -3.00 -4.72
CA ILE A 88 -12.14 -1.90 -5.69
C ILE A 88 -13.56 -1.68 -6.24
N PRO A 89 -14.24 -0.60 -5.84
CA PRO A 89 -15.55 -0.24 -6.39
C PRO A 89 -15.47 0.05 -7.89
N SER A 90 -16.41 -0.50 -8.67
CA SER A 90 -16.54 -0.22 -10.11
C SER A 90 -17.09 1.18 -10.40
N GLU A 91 -17.62 1.88 -9.39
CA GLU A 91 -18.07 3.28 -9.48
C GLU A 91 -16.92 4.29 -9.66
N ASN A 92 -15.67 3.87 -9.42
CA ASN A 92 -14.51 4.69 -9.73
C ASN A 92 -14.41 4.96 -11.25
N ASP A 93 -13.95 6.16 -11.62
CA ASP A 93 -13.76 6.54 -13.01
C ASP A 93 -12.40 6.05 -13.55
N PHE A 94 -12.41 4.84 -14.12
CA PHE A 94 -11.26 4.26 -14.82
C PHE A 94 -11.19 4.64 -16.31
N GLY A 95 -12.14 5.43 -16.82
CA GLY A 95 -12.25 5.77 -18.24
C GLY A 95 -11.54 7.06 -18.62
N THR A 96 -11.68 8.08 -17.77
CA THR A 96 -11.18 9.43 -18.00
C THR A 96 -9.65 9.52 -17.92
N GLU A 97 -9.06 10.29 -18.84
CA GLU A 97 -7.67 10.72 -18.76
C GLU A 97 -7.60 12.05 -18.01
N TRP A 98 -6.99 12.03 -16.82
CA TRP A 98 -7.00 13.16 -15.88
C TRP A 98 -5.79 14.10 -16.05
N GLY A 99 -4.96 13.85 -17.07
CA GLY A 99 -3.59 14.38 -17.15
C GLY A 99 -2.63 13.60 -16.26
N LYS A 100 -1.33 13.77 -16.51
CA LYS A 100 -0.26 13.06 -15.79
C LYS A 100 1.04 13.83 -15.76
N GLU A 101 1.91 13.43 -14.85
CA GLU A 101 3.32 13.76 -14.82
C GLU A 101 4.05 13.19 -16.04
N SER A 102 5.13 13.84 -16.47
CA SER A 102 5.88 13.44 -17.69
C SER A 102 6.50 12.05 -17.59
N TRP A 103 6.81 11.61 -16.37
CA TRP A 103 7.40 10.30 -16.08
C TRP A 103 6.36 9.19 -15.93
N SER A 104 5.07 9.52 -15.80
CA SER A 104 4.03 8.50 -15.61
C SER A 104 3.71 7.80 -16.94
N THR A 105 3.39 6.51 -16.86
CA THR A 105 3.03 5.69 -18.04
C THR A 105 1.57 5.84 -18.43
N SER A 106 0.68 6.26 -17.52
CA SER A 106 -0.77 6.35 -17.74
C SER A 106 -1.33 7.67 -17.21
N ALA A 107 -2.37 8.20 -17.87
CA ALA A 107 -3.15 9.35 -17.38
C ALA A 107 -4.48 8.93 -16.75
N LYS A 108 -4.74 7.62 -16.67
CA LYS A 108 -5.99 7.06 -16.15
C LYS A 108 -5.79 6.48 -14.76
N LEU A 109 -6.82 6.59 -13.94
CA LEU A 109 -6.97 5.74 -12.77
C LEU A 109 -7.06 4.27 -13.23
N MET A 110 -6.42 3.37 -12.51
CA MET A 110 -6.39 1.94 -12.85
C MET A 110 -6.89 1.09 -11.67
N PRO A 111 -7.65 0.00 -11.92
CA PRO A 111 -8.08 -0.92 -10.86
C PRO A 111 -6.90 -1.79 -10.40
N ARG A 112 -5.98 -1.22 -9.62
CA ARG A 112 -4.76 -1.90 -9.18
C ARG A 112 -4.29 -1.40 -7.84
N LEU A 113 -3.45 -2.21 -7.21
CA LEU A 113 -2.65 -1.84 -6.06
C LEU A 113 -1.17 -2.02 -6.38
N VAL A 114 -0.38 -1.02 -6.02
CA VAL A 114 1.07 -1.01 -6.13
C VAL A 114 1.65 -1.01 -4.72
N ILE A 115 2.59 -1.92 -4.46
CA ILE A 115 3.35 -1.96 -3.20
C ILE A 115 4.82 -1.77 -3.51
N LYS A 116 5.47 -0.86 -2.78
CA LYS A 116 6.89 -0.54 -2.93
C LYS A 116 7.63 -0.71 -1.61
N LEU A 117 8.86 -1.20 -1.68
CA LEU A 117 9.79 -1.24 -0.54
C LEU A 117 10.88 -0.20 -0.73
N TYR A 118 11.02 0.68 0.27
CA TYR A 118 11.93 1.84 0.27
C TYR A 118 12.93 1.76 1.42
N ASP A 119 14.13 2.29 1.20
CA ASP A 119 15.01 2.76 2.27
C ASP A 119 14.59 4.19 2.66
N SER A 120 14.01 4.34 3.85
CA SER A 120 13.51 5.65 4.30
C SER A 120 14.62 6.65 4.67
N SER A 121 15.89 6.26 4.64
CA SER A 121 17.02 7.15 4.93
C SER A 121 17.49 7.95 3.71
N LEU A 122 17.03 7.58 2.51
CA LEU A 122 17.37 8.25 1.26
C LEU A 122 16.47 9.46 1.02
N ASN A 123 17.01 10.51 0.40
CA ASN A 123 16.24 11.67 -0.03
C ASN A 123 15.33 11.35 -1.24
N GLU A 124 15.79 10.44 -2.10
CA GLU A 124 15.09 10.01 -3.33
C GLU A 124 14.91 8.48 -3.33
N PRO A 125 14.14 7.92 -2.37
CA PRO A 125 14.07 6.48 -2.17
C PRO A 125 13.44 5.72 -3.35
N TRP A 126 12.73 6.41 -4.23
CA TRP A 126 12.16 5.83 -5.45
C TRP A 126 13.23 5.32 -6.43
N ASN A 127 14.44 5.90 -6.43
CA ASN A 127 15.52 5.51 -7.35
C ASN A 127 16.14 4.13 -7.07
N SER A 128 15.97 3.60 -5.86
CA SER A 128 16.50 2.29 -5.43
C SER A 128 15.43 1.38 -4.85
N SER A 129 14.17 1.63 -5.20
CA SER A 129 13.03 0.88 -4.69
C SER A 129 12.79 -0.44 -5.41
N THR A 130 12.12 -1.37 -4.74
CA THR A 130 11.48 -2.51 -5.40
C THR A 130 9.97 -2.31 -5.40
N GLU A 131 9.39 -2.31 -6.59
CA GLU A 131 7.96 -2.12 -6.83
C GLU A 131 7.35 -3.40 -7.39
N LEU A 132 6.18 -3.77 -6.87
CA LEU A 132 5.34 -4.82 -7.43
C LEU A 132 3.92 -4.27 -7.63
N THR A 133 3.33 -4.60 -8.78
CA THR A 133 1.98 -4.17 -9.16
C THR A 133 1.06 -5.38 -9.32
N LYS A 134 -0.18 -5.28 -8.83
CA LYS A 134 -1.25 -6.25 -9.09
C LYS A 134 -2.49 -5.55 -9.61
N ASP A 135 -2.93 -5.97 -10.78
CA ASP A 135 -4.20 -5.55 -11.38
C ASP A 135 -5.36 -6.38 -10.83
N VAL A 136 -6.48 -5.71 -10.61
CA VAL A 136 -7.80 -6.31 -10.33
C VAL A 136 -8.60 -6.26 -11.62
N THR A 137 -9.02 -7.43 -12.12
CA THR A 137 -9.73 -7.52 -13.40
C THR A 137 -11.17 -7.04 -13.27
N SER A 138 -11.82 -6.73 -14.38
CA SER A 138 -13.20 -6.20 -14.39
C SER A 138 -14.22 -7.13 -13.73
N ASP A 139 -14.03 -8.45 -13.81
CA ASP A 139 -14.87 -9.45 -13.16
C ASP A 139 -14.61 -9.60 -11.66
N GLN A 140 -13.51 -9.03 -11.16
CA GLN A 140 -13.13 -8.98 -9.75
C GLN A 140 -13.54 -7.66 -9.06
N LEU A 141 -13.93 -6.63 -9.82
CA LEU A 141 -14.47 -5.39 -9.26
C LEU A 141 -15.71 -5.66 -8.40
N ASP A 142 -15.93 -4.77 -7.43
CA ASP A 142 -16.96 -4.89 -6.41
C ASP A 142 -16.89 -6.18 -5.59
N LYS A 143 -15.77 -6.91 -5.59
CA LYS A 143 -15.56 -8.09 -4.75
C LYS A 143 -14.31 -7.91 -3.92
N TRP A 144 -14.27 -8.60 -2.79
CA TRP A 144 -13.04 -8.74 -2.05
C TRP A 144 -12.10 -9.70 -2.78
N VAL A 145 -10.85 -9.28 -2.97
CA VAL A 145 -9.81 -10.02 -3.70
C VAL A 145 -8.58 -10.10 -2.82
N ASP A 146 -8.07 -11.31 -2.60
CA ASP A 146 -6.80 -11.52 -1.91
C ASP A 146 -5.62 -11.31 -2.88
N LEU A 147 -4.75 -10.35 -2.57
CA LEU A 147 -3.53 -10.07 -3.31
C LEU A 147 -2.32 -10.53 -2.53
N VAL A 148 -1.33 -11.08 -3.25
CA VAL A 148 -0.04 -11.51 -2.68
C VAL A 148 1.09 -10.88 -3.47
N TYR A 149 1.97 -10.17 -2.77
CA TYR A 149 3.17 -9.52 -3.29
C TYR A 149 4.37 -10.28 -2.74
N ASP A 150 5.11 -10.94 -3.64
CA ASP A 150 6.26 -11.78 -3.30
C ASP A 150 7.56 -11.06 -3.66
N PHE A 151 8.30 -10.64 -2.64
CA PHE A 151 9.59 -9.96 -2.75
C PHE A 151 10.77 -10.93 -2.64
N SER A 152 10.56 -12.24 -2.81
CA SER A 152 11.64 -13.26 -2.71
C SER A 152 12.81 -12.99 -3.66
N ASP A 153 12.57 -12.34 -4.81
CA ASP A 153 13.62 -12.01 -5.78
C ASP A 153 14.63 -10.98 -5.24
N VAL A 154 14.27 -10.26 -4.18
CA VAL A 154 15.13 -9.30 -3.48
C VAL A 154 15.40 -9.71 -2.03
N ALA A 155 15.29 -11.00 -1.71
CA ALA A 155 15.50 -11.54 -0.36
C ALA A 155 16.87 -11.21 0.27
N ALA A 156 17.89 -10.92 -0.55
CA ALA A 156 19.22 -10.52 -0.09
C ALA A 156 19.34 -9.00 0.22
N ASN A 157 18.34 -8.19 -0.13
CA ASN A 157 18.34 -6.76 0.16
C ASN A 157 18.07 -6.52 1.65
N THR A 158 18.89 -5.67 2.27
CA THR A 158 18.81 -5.33 3.70
C THR A 158 18.62 -3.84 3.95
N ASP A 159 18.35 -3.06 2.91
CA ASP A 159 18.26 -1.60 2.97
C ASP A 159 16.84 -1.12 3.27
N TYR A 160 15.82 -1.93 2.98
CA TYR A 160 14.43 -1.47 3.09
C TYR A 160 13.90 -1.45 4.51
N ASN A 161 13.14 -0.40 4.84
CA ASN A 161 12.43 -0.28 6.12
C ASN A 161 11.10 0.47 6.00
N LYS A 162 10.63 0.70 4.78
CA LYS A 162 9.36 1.37 4.51
C LYS A 162 8.58 0.60 3.46
N ILE A 163 7.30 0.38 3.74
CA ILE A 163 6.31 -0.19 2.82
C ILE A 163 5.42 0.96 2.37
N VAL A 164 5.35 1.20 1.06
CA VAL A 164 4.44 2.17 0.45
C VAL A 164 3.30 1.42 -0.23
N ILE A 165 2.06 1.81 0.05
CA ILE A 165 0.85 1.22 -0.50
C ILE A 165 0.12 2.30 -1.31
N GLN A 166 -0.12 2.02 -2.58
CA GLN A 166 -0.65 2.99 -3.51
C GLN A 166 -1.69 2.37 -4.45
N PHE A 167 -2.95 2.76 -4.27
CA PHE A 167 -4.03 2.38 -5.17
C PHE A 167 -4.07 3.29 -6.40
N GLY A 168 -4.59 2.75 -7.49
CA GLY A 168 -5.05 3.56 -8.61
C GLY A 168 -4.03 3.89 -9.69
N GLN A 169 -2.76 3.46 -9.55
CA GLN A 169 -1.59 3.94 -10.31
C GLN A 169 -1.09 5.32 -9.82
N GLU A 170 0.23 5.55 -9.91
CA GLU A 170 0.85 6.85 -9.63
C GLU A 170 0.99 7.75 -10.85
N GLY A 171 1.25 9.02 -10.58
CA GLY A 171 1.68 9.97 -11.59
C GLY A 171 0.56 10.58 -12.42
N HIS A 172 -0.70 10.29 -12.12
CA HIS A 172 -1.86 10.91 -12.74
C HIS A 172 -2.74 11.61 -11.68
N TYR A 173 -3.59 12.54 -12.11
CA TYR A 173 -4.38 13.41 -11.22
C TYR A 173 -5.80 12.91 -10.94
N GLY A 174 -6.08 11.66 -11.29
CA GLY A 174 -7.40 11.04 -11.11
C GLY A 174 -7.61 10.57 -9.68
N THR A 175 -8.82 10.77 -9.16
CA THR A 175 -9.19 10.40 -7.77
C THR A 175 -9.96 9.09 -7.75
N GLY A 176 -9.97 8.41 -6.59
CA GLY A 176 -10.78 7.20 -6.41
C GLY A 176 -10.88 6.77 -4.96
N ILE A 177 -11.91 5.98 -4.66
CA ILE A 177 -12.13 5.35 -3.37
C ILE A 177 -11.82 3.86 -3.49
N PHE A 178 -10.95 3.38 -2.62
CA PHE A 178 -10.54 1.98 -2.53
C PHE A 178 -10.64 1.52 -1.08
N TYR A 179 -10.69 0.21 -0.87
CA TYR A 179 -10.67 -0.34 0.47
C TYR A 179 -9.70 -1.50 0.55
N PHE A 180 -9.09 -1.68 1.71
CA PHE A 180 -8.31 -2.86 2.01
C PHE A 180 -8.49 -3.32 3.44
N ASP A 181 -8.19 -4.58 3.66
CA ASP A 181 -8.31 -5.29 4.92
C ASP A 181 -7.29 -6.43 4.99
N ASP A 182 -7.17 -7.08 6.14
CA ASP A 182 -6.32 -8.25 6.38
C ASP A 182 -4.87 -8.04 5.88
N PHE A 183 -4.26 -6.89 6.20
CA PHE A 183 -2.88 -6.60 5.80
C PHE A 183 -1.92 -7.45 6.63
N THR A 184 -1.02 -8.17 5.95
CA THR A 184 0.03 -8.95 6.61
C THR A 184 1.37 -8.77 5.91
N PHE A 185 2.42 -8.73 6.71
CA PHE A 185 3.81 -8.91 6.26
C PHE A 185 4.46 -9.85 7.26
N SER A 186 4.63 -11.12 6.90
CA SER A 186 5.16 -12.14 7.82
C SER A 186 6.00 -13.16 7.04
N GLU A 187 6.61 -14.09 7.79
CA GLU A 187 7.16 -15.33 7.23
C GLU A 187 6.09 -16.17 6.50
#